data_AF-A0A3D2SBT7-F1
#
_entry.id   AF-A0A3D2SBT7-F1
#
_cell.length_a   1.000
_cell.length_b   1.000
_cell.length_c   1.000
_cell.angle_alpha   90.00
_cell.angle_beta   90.00
_cell.angle_gamma   90.00
#
_symmetry.space_group_name_H-M   'P 1'
#
loop_
_entity.id
_entity.type
_entity.pdbx_description
1 polymer ?
#
loop_
_entity_poly.entity_id
_entity_poly.type
_entity_poly.pdbx_seq_one_letter_code
_entity_poly.pdbx_strand_id
1 'polypeptide(L)'
;MRIRNSYFALLLLLAFAACSGNEKAYIEYNDRIVQEVENADSTLRQLFTFKDLENYPSQKANYTGSLTANYDALRAVVPDFDDDTLRQTAMEQVLTYKQIAEVDFLSIHTLMTDTIYTRQDSISVDSLSAEM
;
A
#
# COMPACT_ATOMS: atom_id res chain seq x y z
N MET A 1 -52.85 -17.46 -28.81
CA MET A 1 -52.29 -16.36 -28.01
C MET A 1 -51.16 -16.90 -27.10
N ARG A 2 -50.00 -17.29 -27.67
CA ARG A 2 -48.88 -17.93 -26.94
C ARG A 2 -47.56 -17.13 -26.97
N ILE A 3 -47.56 -15.98 -27.65
CA ILE A 3 -46.35 -15.21 -27.98
C ILE A 3 -45.99 -14.18 -26.90
N ARG A 4 -46.93 -13.75 -26.04
CA ARG A 4 -46.68 -12.72 -25.01
C ARG A 4 -45.88 -13.20 -23.79
N ASN A 5 -45.92 -14.49 -23.45
CA ASN A 5 -45.21 -15.02 -22.27
C ASN A 5 -43.72 -15.29 -22.53
N SER A 6 -43.31 -15.50 -23.78
CA SER A 6 -41.93 -15.80 -24.14
C SER A 6 -41.01 -14.58 -24.04
N TYR A 7 -41.50 -13.38 -24.38
CA TYR A 7 -40.72 -12.14 -24.27
C TYR A 7 -40.49 -11.71 -22.81
N PHE A 8 -41.45 -11.98 -21.93
CA PHE A 8 -41.33 -11.64 -20.51
C PHE A 8 -40.29 -12.51 -19.81
N ALA A 9 -40.23 -13.80 -20.13
CA ALA A 9 -39.20 -14.71 -19.64
C ALA A 9 -37.80 -14.36 -20.18
N LEU A 10 -37.71 -13.94 -21.45
CA LEU A 10 -36.44 -13.51 -22.06
C LEU A 10 -35.93 -12.20 -21.42
N LEU A 11 -36.81 -11.23 -21.17
CA LEU A 11 -36.46 -9.98 -20.48
C LEU A 11 -36.04 -10.22 -19.03
N LEU A 12 -36.68 -11.15 -18.32
CA LEU A 12 -36.28 -11.55 -16.97
C LEU A 12 -34.92 -12.26 -16.95
N LEU A 13 -34.65 -13.17 -17.90
CA LEU A 13 -33.35 -13.83 -18.04
C LEU A 13 -32.23 -12.84 -18.39
N LEU A 14 -32.51 -11.88 -19.27
CA LEU A 14 -31.57 -10.80 -19.60
C LEU A 14 -31.33 -9.87 -18.41
N ALA A 15 -32.35 -9.56 -17.62
CA ALA A 15 -32.22 -8.77 -16.40
C ALA A 15 -31.41 -9.51 -15.32
N PHE A 16 -31.62 -10.81 -15.13
CA PHE A 16 -30.82 -11.62 -14.20
C PHE A 16 -29.38 -11.80 -14.67
N ALA A 17 -29.14 -11.96 -15.98
CA ALA A 17 -27.79 -12.02 -16.55
C ALA A 17 -27.06 -10.67 -16.49
N ALA A 18 -27.77 -9.55 -16.65
CA ALA A 18 -27.21 -8.21 -16.48
C ALA A 18 -26.91 -7.88 -15.02
N CYS A 19 -27.77 -8.30 -14.07
CA CYS A 19 -27.53 -8.12 -12.65
C CYS A 19 -26.33 -8.95 -12.15
N SER A 20 -26.23 -10.23 -12.55
CA SER A 20 -25.11 -11.10 -12.14
C SER A 20 -23.78 -10.71 -12.81
N GLY A 21 -23.84 -10.16 -14.03
CA GLY A 21 -22.66 -9.60 -14.71
C GLY A 21 -22.11 -8.37 -14.00
N ASN A 22 -22.99 -7.46 -13.56
CA ASN A 22 -22.59 -6.26 -12.82
C ASN A 22 -22.03 -6.58 -11.43
N GLU A 23 -22.64 -7.53 -10.71
CA GLU A 23 -22.14 -7.97 -9.40
C GLU A 23 -20.73 -8.55 -9.51
N LYS A 24 -20.49 -9.41 -10.50
CA LYS A 24 -19.18 -10.01 -10.73
C LYS A 24 -18.12 -8.95 -11.09
N ALA A 25 -18.45 -8.00 -11.97
CA ALA A 25 -17.55 -6.91 -12.33
C ALA A 25 -17.22 -6.01 -11.13
N TYR A 26 -18.18 -5.78 -10.22
CA TYR A 26 -17.97 -5.00 -9.00
C TYR A 26 -17.04 -5.70 -8.02
N ILE A 27 -17.18 -7.02 -7.87
CA ILE A 27 -16.25 -7.84 -7.05
C ILE A 27 -14.85 -7.79 -7.65
N GLU A 28 -14.69 -8.03 -8.95
CA GLU A 28 -13.39 -8.00 -9.62
C GLU A 28 -12.71 -6.62 -9.53
N TYR A 29 -13.49 -5.53 -9.59
CA TYR A 29 -13.01 -4.17 -9.37
C TYR A 29 -12.49 -3.98 -7.93
N ASN A 30 -13.26 -4.37 -6.92
CA ASN A 30 -12.86 -4.23 -5.51
C ASN A 30 -11.66 -5.11 -5.17
N ASP A 31 -11.62 -6.35 -5.66
CA ASP A 31 -10.52 -7.28 -5.42
C ASP A 31 -9.18 -6.72 -5.93
N ARG A 32 -9.19 -6.04 -7.08
CA ARG A 32 -8.00 -5.36 -7.61
C ARG A 32 -7.53 -4.24 -6.69
N ILE A 33 -8.45 -3.43 -6.14
CA ILE A 33 -8.10 -2.36 -5.21
C ILE A 33 -7.52 -2.92 -3.92
N VAL A 34 -8.18 -3.93 -3.35
CA VAL A 34 -7.73 -4.61 -2.13
C VAL A 34 -6.32 -5.19 -2.31
N GLN A 35 -6.05 -5.84 -3.44
CA GLN A 35 -4.74 -6.43 -3.73
C GLN A 35 -3.62 -5.38 -3.72
N GLU A 36 -3.86 -4.19 -4.27
CA GLU A 36 -2.86 -3.11 -4.27
C GLU A 36 -2.63 -2.53 -2.86
N VAL A 37 -3.69 -2.44 -2.04
CA VAL A 37 -3.56 -2.05 -0.63
C VAL A 37 -2.76 -3.08 0.15
N GLU A 38 -3.03 -4.38 -0.02
CA GLU A 38 -2.28 -5.45 0.64
C GLU A 38 -0.79 -5.45 0.26
N ASN A 39 -0.48 -5.17 -1.01
CA ASN A 39 0.90 -5.03 -1.47
C ASN A 39 1.60 -3.82 -0.82
N ALA A 40 0.90 -2.70 -0.69
CA ALA A 40 1.41 -1.51 -0.02
C ALA A 40 1.61 -1.75 1.48
N ASP A 41 0.67 -2.42 2.15
CA ASP A 41 0.75 -2.85 3.56
C ASP A 41 1.97 -3.74 3.81
N SER A 42 2.18 -4.72 2.93
CA SER A 42 3.34 -5.63 3.00
C SER A 42 4.66 -4.85 2.89
N THR A 43 4.72 -3.89 1.96
CA THR A 43 5.88 -3.00 1.78
C THR A 43 6.16 -2.19 3.04
N LEU A 44 5.13 -1.61 3.65
CA LEU A 44 5.25 -0.85 4.89
C LEU A 44 5.70 -1.72 6.07
N ARG A 45 5.16 -2.95 6.20
CA ARG A 45 5.56 -3.88 7.28
C ARG A 45 7.02 -4.28 7.20
N GLN A 46 7.55 -4.47 5.99
CA GLN A 46 8.97 -4.78 5.79
C GLN A 46 9.84 -3.61 6.27
N LEU A 47 9.46 -2.39 5.93
CA LEU A 47 10.18 -1.19 6.37
C LEU A 47 10.35 -1.12 7.91
N PHE A 48 9.34 -1.53 8.68
CA PHE A 48 9.36 -1.50 10.15
C PHE A 48 10.04 -2.70 10.82
N THR A 49 11.09 -3.25 10.21
CA THR A 49 11.94 -4.27 10.84
C THR A 49 13.28 -3.71 11.28
N PHE A 50 13.89 -4.28 12.33
CA PHE A 50 15.23 -3.89 12.79
C PHE A 50 16.30 -3.99 11.69
N LYS A 51 16.21 -5.03 10.85
CA LYS A 51 17.12 -5.23 9.73
C LYS A 51 17.03 -4.08 8.72
N ASP A 52 15.82 -3.63 8.43
CA ASP A 52 15.60 -2.60 7.42
C ASP A 52 15.90 -1.20 7.95
N LEU A 53 15.85 -0.96 9.26
CA LEU A 53 16.35 0.27 9.87
C LEU A 53 17.82 0.54 9.46
N GLU A 54 18.73 -0.42 9.66
CA GLU A 54 20.15 -0.26 9.33
C GLU A 54 20.41 -0.13 7.82
N ASN A 55 19.61 -0.82 7.01
CA ASN A 55 19.79 -0.85 5.55
C ASN A 55 18.97 0.22 4.82
N TYR A 56 18.16 1.00 5.53
CA TYR A 56 17.19 1.93 4.97
C TYR A 56 17.80 2.92 3.97
N PRO A 57 18.98 3.55 4.19
CA PRO A 57 19.57 4.45 3.21
C PRO A 57 19.75 3.82 1.82
N SER A 58 20.10 2.53 1.76
CA SER A 58 20.27 1.78 0.52
C SER A 58 18.96 1.26 -0.08
N GLN A 59 17.95 1.02 0.77
CA GLN A 59 16.66 0.45 0.38
C GLN A 59 15.56 1.49 0.16
N LYS A 60 15.77 2.75 0.55
CA LYS A 60 14.78 3.84 0.46
C LYS A 60 14.14 3.92 -0.92
N ALA A 61 14.94 3.93 -1.97
CA ALA A 61 14.44 4.01 -3.35
C ALA A 61 13.55 2.82 -3.72
N ASN A 62 13.81 1.63 -3.17
CA ASN A 62 13.02 0.43 -3.42
C ASN A 62 11.64 0.54 -2.74
N TYR A 63 11.58 0.93 -1.46
CA TYR A 63 10.31 1.13 -0.75
C TYR A 63 9.45 2.22 -1.39
N THR A 64 10.05 3.38 -1.68
CA THR A 64 9.39 4.48 -2.38
C THR A 64 8.90 4.05 -3.77
N GLY A 65 9.71 3.29 -4.50
CA GLY A 65 9.39 2.77 -5.81
C GLY A 65 8.19 1.82 -5.78
N SER A 66 8.20 0.85 -4.87
CA SER A 66 7.08 -0.09 -4.69
C SER A 66 5.77 0.64 -4.36
N LEU A 67 5.78 1.53 -3.37
CA LEU A 67 4.58 2.30 -2.98
C LEU A 67 4.09 3.21 -4.11
N THR A 68 5.00 3.79 -4.90
CA THR A 68 4.63 4.57 -6.09
C THR A 68 3.97 3.69 -7.15
N ALA A 69 4.48 2.48 -7.38
CA ALA A 69 3.88 1.53 -8.32
C ALA A 69 2.47 1.10 -7.88
N ASN A 70 2.24 0.86 -6.58
CA ASN A 70 0.89 0.56 -6.07
C ASN A 70 -0.08 1.73 -6.26
N TYR A 71 0.37 2.96 -6.02
CA TYR A 71 -0.44 4.16 -6.26
C TYR A 71 -0.80 4.30 -7.75
N ASP A 72 0.17 4.11 -8.64
CA ASP A 72 -0.04 4.19 -10.09
C ASP A 72 -0.97 3.08 -10.58
N ALA A 73 -0.87 1.87 -10.01
CA ALA A 73 -1.78 0.77 -10.29
C ALA A 73 -3.22 1.11 -9.90
N LEU A 74 -3.44 1.64 -8.70
CA LEU A 74 -4.75 2.13 -8.23
C LEU A 74 -5.29 3.27 -9.10
N ARG A 75 -4.42 4.18 -9.54
CA ARG A 75 -4.79 5.27 -10.45
C ARG A 75 -5.21 4.77 -11.83
N ALA A 76 -4.61 3.68 -12.31
CA ALA A 76 -4.91 3.09 -13.60
C ALA A 76 -6.19 2.22 -13.60
N VAL A 77 -6.73 1.88 -12.43
CA VAL A 77 -8.05 1.24 -12.34
C VAL A 77 -9.11 2.25 -12.79
N VAL A 78 -9.72 1.98 -13.94
CA VAL A 78 -10.85 2.77 -14.44
C VAL A 78 -12.11 2.34 -13.68
N PRO A 79 -12.82 3.25 -13.00
CA PRO A 79 -14.08 2.93 -12.37
C PRO A 79 -15.15 2.72 -13.46
N ASP A 80 -15.71 1.51 -13.49
CA ASP A 80 -16.85 1.15 -14.35
C ASP A 80 -18.21 1.47 -13.68
N PHE A 81 -18.17 2.03 -12.48
CA PHE A 81 -19.30 2.30 -11.60
C PHE A 81 -19.32 3.76 -11.12
N ASP A 82 -20.50 4.26 -10.75
CA ASP A 82 -20.66 5.63 -10.24
C ASP A 82 -19.97 5.87 -8.88
N ASP A 83 -19.70 4.80 -8.11
CA ASP A 83 -19.04 4.88 -6.81
C ASP A 83 -17.54 4.50 -6.91
N ASP A 84 -16.69 5.52 -6.81
CA ASP A 84 -15.23 5.42 -6.86
C ASP A 84 -14.57 5.60 -5.46
N THR A 85 -15.37 5.61 -4.39
CA THR A 85 -14.90 5.97 -3.04
C THR A 85 -13.80 5.05 -2.56
N LEU A 86 -13.94 3.73 -2.76
CA LEU A 86 -12.96 2.74 -2.30
C LEU A 86 -11.58 2.96 -2.93
N ARG A 87 -11.52 3.21 -4.24
CA ARG A 87 -10.27 3.46 -4.96
C ARG A 87 -9.60 4.74 -4.48
N GLN A 88 -10.38 5.80 -4.26
CA GLN A 88 -9.86 7.08 -3.75
C GLN A 88 -9.30 6.94 -2.33
N THR A 89 -10.03 6.27 -1.44
CA THR A 89 -9.54 5.98 -0.08
C THR A 89 -8.27 5.12 -0.10
N ALA A 90 -8.22 4.09 -0.96
CA ALA A 90 -7.01 3.28 -1.14
C ALA A 90 -5.82 4.11 -1.63
N MET A 91 -6.03 5.03 -2.58
CA MET A 91 -4.98 5.93 -3.05
C MET A 91 -4.46 6.86 -1.95
N GLU A 92 -5.35 7.41 -1.12
CA GLU A 92 -4.97 8.25 0.03
C GLU A 92 -4.17 7.46 1.08
N GLN A 93 -4.55 6.21 1.33
CA GLN A 93 -3.82 5.31 2.22
C GLN A 93 -2.40 5.03 1.69
N VAL A 94 -2.24 4.68 0.41
CA VAL A 94 -0.92 4.44 -0.19
C VAL A 94 -0.05 5.72 -0.19
N LEU A 95 -0.64 6.89 -0.41
CA LEU A 95 0.07 8.17 -0.26
C LEU A 95 0.58 8.38 1.16
N THR A 96 -0.23 8.04 2.16
CA THR A 96 0.18 8.11 3.57
C THR A 96 1.37 7.18 3.83
N TYR A 97 1.37 5.96 3.30
CA TYR A 97 2.48 5.03 3.45
C TYR A 97 3.76 5.51 2.78
N LYS A 98 3.64 6.15 1.61
CA LYS A 98 4.77 6.78 0.94
C LYS A 98 5.37 7.89 1.81
N GLN A 99 4.54 8.72 2.44
CA GLN A 99 5.01 9.77 3.34
C GLN A 99 5.73 9.18 4.57
N ILE A 100 5.18 8.14 5.18
CA ILE A 100 5.83 7.42 6.28
C ILE A 100 7.19 6.89 5.83
N ALA A 101 7.25 6.26 4.66
CA ALA A 101 8.46 5.68 4.13
C ALA A 101 9.52 6.72 3.75
N GLU A 102 9.14 7.92 3.28
CA GLU A 102 10.09 8.93 2.79
C GLU A 102 10.59 9.90 3.84
N VAL A 103 9.72 10.29 4.77
CA VAL A 103 9.94 11.42 5.69
C VAL A 103 10.04 10.93 7.13
N ASP A 104 9.01 10.24 7.61
CA ASP A 104 8.90 9.90 9.03
C ASP A 104 9.93 8.83 9.40
N PHE A 105 10.04 7.77 8.59
CA PHE A 105 11.00 6.70 8.84
C PHE A 105 12.45 7.19 8.71
N LEU A 106 12.75 8.06 7.75
CA LEU A 106 14.07 8.68 7.63
C LEU A 106 14.40 9.50 8.89
N SER A 107 13.43 10.24 9.42
CA SER A 107 13.61 11.02 10.65
C SER A 107 13.87 10.11 11.85
N ILE A 108 13.13 9.00 11.97
CA ILE A 108 13.34 7.99 13.02
C ILE A 108 14.73 7.36 12.90
N HIS A 109 15.12 6.95 11.69
CA HIS A 109 16.45 6.40 11.42
C HIS A 109 17.55 7.37 11.88
N THR A 110 17.49 8.63 11.45
CA THR A 110 18.48 9.65 11.82
C THR A 110 18.54 9.87 13.33
N LEU A 111 17.38 9.97 14.00
CA LEU A 111 17.34 10.10 15.46
C LEU A 111 18.00 8.91 16.15
N MET A 112 17.74 7.68 15.68
CA MET A 112 18.35 6.48 16.25
C MET A 112 19.86 6.44 15.99
N THR A 113 20.34 6.83 14.81
CA THR A 113 21.78 6.82 14.51
C THR A 113 22.54 7.93 15.24
N ASP A 114 21.92 9.08 15.48
CA ASP A 114 22.57 10.22 16.13
C ASP A 114 22.57 10.11 17.66
N THR A 115 21.64 9.35 18.24
CA THR A 115 21.50 9.20 19.72
C THR A 115 22.11 7.92 20.28
N ILE A 116 22.38 6.92 19.44
CA ILE A 116 23.08 5.71 19.87
C ILE A 116 24.58 5.98 19.84
N TYR A 117 25.23 5.85 21.00
CA TYR A 117 26.68 5.68 21.17
C TYR A 117 27.28 4.99 19.94
N THR A 118 28.03 5.74 19.14
CA THR A 118 28.71 5.16 17.99
C THR A 118 29.86 4.29 18.51
N ARG A 119 30.31 3.31 17.71
CA ARG A 119 31.49 2.50 18.06
C ARG A 119 32.74 3.36 18.30
N GLN A 120 32.80 4.56 17.74
CA GLN A 120 33.88 5.52 17.96
C GLN A 120 33.82 6.14 19.37
N ASP A 121 32.62 6.31 19.92
CA ASP A 121 32.41 6.80 21.29
C ASP A 121 32.82 5.77 22.36
N SER A 122 33.03 4.49 21.98
CA SER A 122 33.51 3.44 22.89
C SER A 122 35.02 3.46 23.11
N ILE A 123 35.80 4.19 22.30
CA ILE A 123 37.28 4.20 22.38
C ILE A 123 37.79 5.19 23.45
N SER A 124 36.93 6.09 23.93
CA SER A 124 37.27 7.12 24.92
C SER A 124 37.23 6.67 26.39
N VAL A 125 36.77 5.46 26.69
CA VAL A 125 36.64 5.01 28.09
C VAL A 125 37.98 4.53 28.66
N ASP A 126 38.82 3.86 27.87
CA ASP A 126 40.13 3.37 28.34
C ASP A 126 41.12 4.49 28.64
N SER A 127 41.02 5.65 27.97
CA SER A 127 41.88 6.81 28.26
C SER A 127 41.49 7.55 29.54
N LEU A 128 40.22 7.49 29.96
CA LEU A 128 39.75 8.16 31.17
C LEU A 128 40.05 7.36 32.45
N SER A 129 40.17 6.03 32.36
CA SER A 129 40.60 5.19 33.48
C SER A 129 42.12 5.13 33.69
N ALA A 130 42.91 5.60 32.71
CA ALA A 130 44.37 5.62 32.81
C ALA A 130 44.92 6.94 33.43
N GLU A 131 44.06 7.95 33.59
CA GLU A 131 44.38 9.23 34.25
C GLU A 131 43.80 9.35 35.68
N MET A 132 43.12 8.30 36.18
CA MET A 132 42.70 8.15 37.59
C MET A 132 43.65 7.20 38.34
#